data_AF-A0A9Q1ANL7-F1
#
_entry.id   AF-A0A9Q1ANL7-F1
#
_cell.length_a   1.000
_cell.length_b   1.000
_cell.length_c   1.000
_cell.angle_alpha   90.00
_cell.angle_beta   90.00
_cell.angle_gamma   90.00
#
_symmetry.space_group_name_H-M   'P 1'
#
loop_
_entity.id
_entity.type
_entity.pdbx_description
1 polymer ?
#
loop_
_entity_poly.entity_id
_entity_poly.type
_entity_poly.pdbx_seq_one_letter_code
_entity_poly.pdbx_strand_id
1 'polypeptide(L)'
;MFWWPAESEWADRLASEPGTGQLNPLNPNTYHVLKNVIGDAVALFPEPFYHAGGDEIIPGCWEADPAIQSFLSENGTLSQLLEKFVNSTFPYIVSLNRTVVYWEDILLDADVKVDPSFLPPEHTILQTWNNGPNNTKLIVSSGYRAIVSSSEFYYLDCGHGGFVGNDSQYDPPPTSGGGGNGGSWCGPFKTWQTIYNYDIAYGLTPAETKLVLGGEVALWSEQADPTVLDVRIWPRASAMAETLWSGNRDESGKKRYAEAMDRLHEWRHRMVNKGIRAEPLQPLWCIKNPGMCNTVHPSTLISVGFFADLVIL
;
A
#
# COMPACT_ATOMS: atom_id res chain seq x y z
N MET A 1 22.61 9.24 -14.66
CA MET A 1 21.41 9.28 -15.51
C MET A 1 20.33 9.99 -14.72
N PHE A 2 19.58 10.92 -15.30
CA PHE A 2 18.45 11.53 -14.60
C PHE A 2 17.27 10.55 -14.65
N TRP A 3 16.55 10.38 -13.54
CA TRP A 3 15.53 9.33 -13.38
C TRP A 3 14.37 9.43 -14.37
N TRP A 4 14.05 10.65 -14.80
CA TRP A 4 13.08 10.91 -15.87
C TRP A 4 13.59 12.04 -16.75
N PRO A 5 14.33 11.75 -17.85
CA PRO A 5 14.99 12.75 -18.69
C PRO A 5 14.07 13.91 -19.09
N ALA A 6 14.61 15.13 -19.12
CA ALA A 6 13.84 16.29 -19.56
C ALA A 6 13.31 16.08 -20.99
N GLU A 7 12.06 16.48 -21.23
CA GLU A 7 11.39 16.33 -22.53
C GLU A 7 11.19 14.87 -22.98
N SER A 8 11.31 13.89 -22.08
CA SER A 8 10.97 12.48 -22.34
C SER A 8 9.56 12.12 -21.86
N GLU A 9 8.94 11.14 -22.50
CA GLU A 9 7.65 10.61 -22.06
C GLU A 9 7.80 9.82 -20.75
N TRP A 10 6.73 9.70 -19.96
CA TRP A 10 6.77 8.93 -18.70
C TRP A 10 7.16 7.45 -18.91
N ALA A 11 6.89 6.91 -20.10
CA ALA A 11 7.29 5.56 -20.49
C ALA A 11 8.82 5.39 -20.59
N ASP A 12 9.57 6.47 -20.86
CA ASP A 12 11.02 6.46 -21.03
C ASP A 12 11.79 6.67 -19.71
N ARG A 13 11.07 6.74 -18.58
CA ARG A 13 11.68 6.90 -17.26
C ARG A 13 12.55 5.69 -16.90
N LEU A 14 13.48 5.92 -15.99
CA LEU A 14 14.41 4.93 -15.47
C LEU A 14 14.09 4.52 -14.02
N ALA A 15 13.16 5.23 -13.38
CA ALA A 15 12.61 4.91 -12.07
C ALA A 15 11.24 5.60 -11.92
N SER A 16 10.39 5.12 -11.02
CA SER A 16 9.14 5.83 -10.65
C SER A 16 9.41 7.11 -9.85
N GLU A 17 10.60 7.23 -9.24
CA GLU A 17 11.01 8.42 -8.47
C GLU A 17 12.54 8.66 -8.52
N PRO A 18 13.05 9.83 -8.08
CA PRO A 18 14.48 10.11 -8.06
C PRO A 18 15.28 9.11 -7.20
N GLY A 19 16.33 8.53 -7.79
CA GLY A 19 17.19 7.55 -7.11
C GLY A 19 17.34 6.25 -7.90
N THR A 20 17.63 6.36 -9.21
CA THR A 20 17.63 5.21 -10.13
C THR A 20 18.59 4.10 -9.69
N GLY A 21 18.11 2.86 -9.78
CA GLY A 21 18.95 1.68 -9.70
C GLY A 21 18.13 0.40 -9.60
N GLN A 22 18.41 -0.55 -10.49
CA GLN A 22 17.84 -1.90 -10.43
C GLN A 22 18.98 -2.92 -10.51
N LEU A 23 18.86 -4.01 -9.75
CA LEU A 23 19.84 -5.08 -9.79
C LEU A 23 19.88 -5.70 -11.19
N ASN A 24 21.08 -6.00 -11.71
CA ASN A 24 21.24 -6.67 -13.00
C ASN A 24 21.15 -8.20 -12.82
N PRO A 25 20.09 -8.88 -13.33
CA PRO A 25 19.91 -10.32 -13.16
C PRO A 25 20.85 -11.20 -14.02
N LEU A 26 21.54 -10.61 -14.99
CA LEU A 26 22.54 -11.30 -15.81
C LEU A 26 23.89 -11.40 -15.10
N ASN A 27 24.19 -10.50 -14.17
CA ASN A 27 25.45 -10.52 -13.42
C ASN A 27 25.41 -11.60 -12.32
N PRO A 28 26.27 -12.65 -12.38
CA PRO A 28 26.27 -13.71 -11.36
C PRO A 28 26.65 -13.21 -9.96
N ASN A 29 27.45 -12.13 -9.85
CA ASN A 29 27.85 -11.57 -8.56
C ASN A 29 26.68 -10.95 -7.78
N THR A 30 25.61 -10.54 -8.48
CA THR A 30 24.35 -10.09 -7.86
C THR A 30 23.84 -11.14 -6.87
N TYR A 31 23.85 -12.41 -7.26
CA TYR A 31 23.31 -13.49 -6.43
C TYR A 31 24.21 -13.90 -5.28
N HIS A 32 25.54 -13.70 -5.40
CA HIS A 32 26.45 -13.89 -4.29
C HIS A 32 26.17 -12.89 -3.16
N VAL A 33 26.01 -11.61 -3.51
CA VAL A 33 25.68 -10.56 -2.53
C VAL A 33 24.30 -10.78 -1.94
N LEU A 34 23.28 -11.03 -2.78
CA LEU A 34 21.91 -11.22 -2.32
C LEU A 34 21.77 -12.39 -1.35
N LYS A 35 22.39 -13.54 -1.64
CA LYS A 35 22.31 -14.70 -0.75
C LYS A 35 22.95 -14.43 0.61
N ASN A 36 24.05 -13.69 0.66
CA ASN A 36 24.67 -13.28 1.92
C ASN A 36 23.74 -12.34 2.71
N VAL A 37 23.18 -11.31 2.07
CA VAL A 37 22.27 -10.35 2.72
C VAL A 37 20.99 -11.04 3.22
N ILE A 38 20.38 -11.89 2.39
CA ILE A 38 19.20 -12.69 2.77
C ILE A 38 19.55 -13.60 3.96
N GLY A 39 20.69 -14.29 3.92
CA GLY A 39 21.15 -15.17 4.99
C GLY A 39 21.34 -14.44 6.31
N ASP A 40 22.00 -13.28 6.28
CA ASP A 40 22.22 -12.44 7.47
C ASP A 40 20.89 -11.90 8.02
N ALA A 41 19.99 -11.43 7.16
CA ALA A 41 18.66 -10.97 7.58
C ALA A 41 17.86 -12.10 8.24
N VAL A 42 17.81 -13.28 7.63
CA VAL A 42 17.10 -14.45 8.19
C VAL A 42 17.72 -14.92 9.52
N ALA A 43 19.03 -14.74 9.71
CA ALA A 43 19.69 -15.05 10.98
C ALA A 43 19.32 -14.08 12.11
N LEU A 44 18.99 -12.83 11.77
CA LEU A 44 18.58 -11.79 12.73
C LEU A 44 17.08 -11.85 13.05
N PHE A 45 16.25 -12.18 12.07
CA PHE A 45 14.79 -12.12 12.15
C PHE A 45 14.17 -13.53 12.20
N PRO A 46 13.59 -13.94 13.36
CA PRO A 46 13.07 -15.30 13.57
C PRO A 46 11.77 -15.59 12.81
N GLU A 47 11.13 -14.57 12.26
CA GLU A 47 9.82 -14.66 11.60
C GLU A 47 9.84 -15.65 10.44
N PRO A 48 8.75 -16.41 10.22
CA PRO A 48 8.68 -17.43 9.17
C PRO A 48 8.46 -16.85 7.77
N PHE A 49 8.46 -15.52 7.63
CA PHE A 49 8.23 -14.81 6.38
C PHE A 49 9.48 -14.02 5.99
N TYR A 50 9.69 -13.88 4.68
CA TYR A 50 10.71 -12.98 4.14
C TYR A 50 10.08 -12.16 3.02
N HIS A 51 10.00 -10.84 3.20
CA HIS A 51 9.51 -9.95 2.15
C HIS A 51 10.63 -9.66 1.15
N ALA A 52 10.48 -10.14 -0.09
CA ALA A 52 11.48 -10.07 -1.14
C ALA A 52 11.28 -8.86 -2.08
N GLY A 53 10.27 -8.03 -1.84
CA GLY A 53 9.99 -6.82 -2.63
C GLY A 53 9.33 -7.18 -3.95
N GLY A 54 9.92 -6.75 -5.07
CA GLY A 54 9.47 -7.12 -6.42
C GLY A 54 8.45 -6.16 -7.03
N ASP A 55 8.37 -4.95 -6.49
CA ASP A 55 7.60 -3.80 -7.00
C ASP A 55 8.38 -3.01 -8.06
N GLU A 56 7.64 -2.35 -8.96
CA GLU A 56 8.12 -1.29 -9.85
C GLU A 56 9.42 -1.61 -10.63
N ILE A 57 9.47 -2.77 -11.29
CA ILE A 57 10.53 -3.03 -12.28
C ILE A 57 10.32 -2.10 -13.48
N ILE A 58 11.32 -1.26 -13.81
CA ILE A 58 11.16 -0.20 -14.80
C ILE A 58 11.96 -0.60 -16.05
N PRO A 59 11.28 -0.92 -17.17
CA PRO A 59 11.93 -1.33 -18.41
C PRO A 59 13.10 -0.45 -18.82
N GLY A 60 12.92 0.87 -18.80
CA GLY A 60 13.95 1.84 -19.19
C GLY A 60 15.26 1.69 -18.40
N CYS A 61 15.22 1.30 -17.12
CA CYS A 61 16.43 1.08 -16.33
C CYS A 61 17.25 -0.11 -16.84
N TRP A 62 16.58 -1.23 -17.16
CA TRP A 62 17.23 -2.42 -17.66
C TRP A 62 17.65 -2.27 -19.13
N GLU A 63 16.83 -1.61 -19.94
CA GLU A 63 17.13 -1.33 -21.35
C GLU A 63 18.30 -0.37 -21.53
N ALA A 64 18.70 0.38 -20.49
CA ALA A 64 19.91 1.20 -20.50
C ALA A 64 21.21 0.41 -20.29
N ASP A 65 21.17 -0.85 -19.81
CA ASP A 65 22.35 -1.68 -19.56
C ASP A 65 22.79 -2.44 -20.82
N PRO A 66 24.06 -2.29 -21.29
CA PRO A 66 24.52 -2.93 -22.52
C PRO A 66 24.44 -4.46 -22.55
N ALA A 67 24.64 -5.12 -21.39
CA ALA A 67 24.55 -6.57 -21.32
C ALA A 67 23.09 -7.05 -21.44
N ILE A 68 22.15 -6.29 -20.85
CA ILE A 68 20.73 -6.54 -21.00
C ILE A 68 20.27 -6.25 -22.44
N GLN A 69 20.72 -5.15 -23.06
CA GLN A 69 20.45 -4.88 -24.47
C GLN A 69 20.89 -6.05 -25.38
N SER A 70 22.08 -6.60 -25.13
CA SER A 70 22.57 -7.78 -25.85
C SER A 70 21.65 -8.99 -25.64
N PHE A 71 21.25 -9.26 -24.40
CA PHE A 71 20.32 -10.35 -24.08
C PHE A 71 18.96 -10.20 -24.79
N LEU A 72 18.40 -8.99 -24.81
CA LEU A 72 17.14 -8.70 -25.51
C LEU A 72 17.29 -8.86 -27.04
N SER A 73 18.45 -8.48 -27.59
CA SER A 73 18.73 -8.66 -29.03
C SER A 73 18.85 -10.14 -29.45
N GLU A 74 19.11 -11.03 -28.50
CA GLU A 74 19.19 -12.49 -28.69
C GLU A 74 17.84 -13.19 -28.37
N ASN A 75 16.72 -12.49 -28.50
CA ASN A 75 15.35 -12.93 -28.19
C ASN A 75 15.05 -13.16 -26.69
N GLY A 76 15.86 -12.62 -25.79
CA GLY A 76 15.52 -12.54 -24.37
C GLY A 76 14.39 -11.54 -24.11
N THR A 77 13.66 -11.70 -23.00
CA THR A 77 12.62 -10.74 -22.57
C THR A 77 12.91 -10.18 -21.17
N LEU A 78 12.37 -9.01 -20.84
CA LEU A 78 12.48 -8.43 -19.49
C LEU A 78 11.86 -9.36 -18.43
N SER A 79 10.73 -10.01 -18.74
CA SER A 79 10.15 -11.05 -17.87
C SER A 79 11.12 -12.19 -17.59
N GLN A 80 11.87 -12.68 -18.59
CA GLN A 80 12.87 -13.72 -18.38
C GLN A 80 14.03 -13.27 -17.48
N LEU A 81 14.38 -11.97 -17.48
CA LEU A 81 15.35 -11.43 -16.53
C LEU A 81 14.81 -11.48 -15.09
N LEU A 82 13.55 -11.09 -14.89
CA LEU A 82 12.89 -11.17 -13.59
C LEU A 82 12.73 -12.63 -13.14
N GLU A 83 12.36 -13.55 -14.03
CA GLU A 83 12.29 -14.99 -13.75
C GLU A 83 13.67 -15.53 -13.34
N LYS A 84 14.75 -15.10 -13.98
CA LYS A 84 16.12 -15.48 -13.59
C LYS A 84 16.47 -14.99 -12.19
N PHE A 85 16.01 -13.79 -11.83
CA PHE A 85 16.16 -13.25 -10.49
C PHE A 85 15.38 -14.08 -9.45
N VAL A 86 14.10 -14.35 -9.71
CA VAL A 86 13.23 -15.12 -8.82
C VAL A 86 13.72 -16.56 -8.68
N ASN A 87 14.08 -17.22 -9.78
CA ASN A 87 14.58 -18.60 -9.77
C ASN A 87 15.90 -18.76 -8.99
N SER A 88 16.70 -17.69 -8.84
CA SER A 88 17.91 -17.75 -8.01
C SER A 88 17.68 -17.41 -6.54
N THR A 89 16.66 -16.61 -6.21
CA THR A 89 16.42 -16.10 -4.85
C THR A 89 15.34 -16.89 -4.12
N PHE A 90 14.22 -17.20 -4.78
CA PHE A 90 13.08 -17.90 -4.21
C PHE A 90 13.44 -19.27 -3.60
N PRO A 91 14.11 -20.20 -4.33
CA PRO A 91 14.47 -21.49 -3.75
C PRO A 91 15.44 -21.37 -2.57
N TYR A 92 16.28 -20.33 -2.58
CA TYR A 92 17.20 -20.06 -1.47
C TYR A 92 16.43 -19.64 -0.22
N ILE A 93 15.51 -18.68 -0.34
CA ILE A 93 14.65 -18.21 0.77
C ILE A 93 13.81 -19.37 1.32
N VAL A 94 13.22 -20.19 0.45
CA VAL A 94 12.45 -21.38 0.87
C VAL A 94 13.34 -22.40 1.58
N SER A 95 14.58 -22.61 1.14
CA SER A 95 15.51 -23.54 1.82
C SER A 95 15.93 -23.06 3.21
N LEU A 96 15.77 -21.77 3.51
CA LEU A 96 15.90 -21.20 4.85
C LEU A 96 14.61 -21.29 5.68
N ASN A 97 13.62 -22.09 5.24
CA ASN A 97 12.34 -22.31 5.90
C ASN A 97 11.53 -21.01 6.08
N ARG A 98 11.49 -20.19 5.02
CA ARG A 98 10.70 -18.95 4.94
C ARG A 98 9.64 -19.05 3.85
N THR A 99 8.46 -18.53 4.13
CA THR A 99 7.45 -18.20 3.11
C THR A 99 7.80 -16.84 2.51
N VAL A 100 7.82 -16.74 1.19
CA VAL A 100 8.21 -15.51 0.50
C VAL A 100 7.01 -14.60 0.33
N VAL A 101 7.17 -13.32 0.65
CA VAL A 101 6.18 -12.28 0.38
C VAL A 101 6.73 -11.38 -0.74
N TYR A 102 5.91 -11.10 -1.74
CA TYR A 102 6.22 -10.15 -2.81
C TYR A 102 5.12 -9.10 -2.89
N TRP A 103 5.46 -7.92 -3.40
CA TRP A 103 4.47 -7.01 -3.95
C TRP A 103 3.79 -7.64 -5.17
N GLU A 104 2.54 -7.25 -5.43
CA GLU A 104 1.71 -7.88 -6.46
C GLU A 104 2.25 -7.75 -7.89
N ASP A 105 3.08 -6.75 -8.17
CA ASP A 105 3.69 -6.44 -9.46
C ASP A 105 4.39 -7.65 -10.07
N ILE A 106 5.03 -8.47 -9.22
CA ILE A 106 5.73 -9.70 -9.64
C ILE A 106 4.82 -10.59 -10.51
N LEU A 107 3.51 -10.57 -10.25
CA LEU A 107 2.50 -11.36 -10.96
C LEU A 107 1.59 -10.52 -11.84
N LEU A 108 1.24 -9.30 -11.41
CA LEU A 108 0.17 -8.49 -12.01
C LEU A 108 0.67 -7.37 -12.93
N ASP A 109 1.96 -7.05 -12.93
CA ASP A 109 2.48 -5.98 -13.78
C ASP A 109 2.19 -6.25 -15.27
N ALA A 110 1.93 -5.18 -16.02
CA ALA A 110 1.54 -5.28 -17.42
C ALA A 110 2.72 -5.71 -18.32
N ASP A 111 3.93 -5.22 -18.02
CA ASP A 111 5.09 -5.27 -18.89
C ASP A 111 6.11 -6.32 -18.42
N VAL A 112 6.42 -6.35 -17.12
CA VAL A 112 7.47 -7.17 -16.52
C VAL A 112 6.93 -7.93 -15.32
N LYS A 113 6.48 -9.16 -15.58
CA LYS A 113 6.01 -10.12 -14.56
C LYS A 113 6.62 -11.49 -14.77
N VAL A 114 6.54 -12.36 -13.76
CA VAL A 114 6.98 -13.75 -13.85
C VAL A 114 5.84 -14.70 -14.19
N ASP A 115 6.16 -15.79 -14.88
CA ASP A 115 5.22 -16.90 -15.03
C ASP A 115 4.85 -17.48 -13.64
N PRO A 116 3.56 -17.77 -13.37
CA PRO A 116 3.12 -18.31 -12.08
C PRO A 116 3.83 -19.61 -11.64
N SER A 117 4.42 -20.38 -12.55
CA SER A 117 5.20 -21.57 -12.22
C SER A 117 6.46 -21.29 -11.40
N PHE A 118 6.96 -20.04 -11.41
CA PHE A 118 8.07 -19.60 -10.55
C PHE A 118 7.62 -19.18 -9.14
N LEU A 119 6.31 -19.10 -8.89
CA LEU A 119 5.73 -18.65 -7.63
C LEU A 119 4.76 -19.70 -7.04
N PRO A 120 5.23 -20.86 -6.55
CA PRO A 120 4.36 -21.84 -5.91
C PRO A 120 3.49 -21.21 -4.79
N PRO A 121 2.14 -21.25 -4.86
CA PRO A 121 1.26 -20.57 -3.91
C PRO A 121 1.43 -21.02 -2.45
N GLU A 122 1.85 -22.27 -2.22
CA GLU A 122 2.13 -22.81 -0.89
C GLU A 122 3.24 -22.05 -0.15
N HIS A 123 4.19 -21.47 -0.90
CA HIS A 123 5.36 -20.77 -0.39
C HIS A 123 5.35 -19.27 -0.74
N THR A 124 4.27 -18.78 -1.35
CA THR A 124 4.15 -17.39 -1.81
C THR A 124 2.94 -16.70 -1.16
N ILE A 125 3.13 -15.45 -0.75
CA ILE A 125 2.08 -14.50 -0.36
C ILE A 125 2.29 -13.23 -1.21
N LEU A 126 1.20 -12.63 -1.69
CA LEU A 126 1.27 -11.38 -2.44
C LEU A 126 0.67 -10.23 -1.63
N GLN A 127 1.38 -9.11 -1.57
CA GLN A 127 0.92 -7.88 -0.92
C GLN A 127 0.35 -6.93 -1.99
N THR A 128 -0.95 -6.64 -1.89
CA THR A 128 -1.67 -5.83 -2.89
C THR A 128 -1.57 -4.36 -2.55
N TRP A 129 -1.35 -3.48 -3.51
CA TRP A 129 -1.31 -2.03 -3.24
C TRP A 129 -2.02 -1.17 -4.30
N ASN A 130 -2.30 -1.72 -5.47
CA ASN A 130 -2.91 -1.00 -6.59
C ASN A 130 -4.34 -1.51 -6.88
N ASN A 131 -5.14 -0.72 -7.60
CA ASN A 131 -6.52 -1.02 -8.06
C ASN A 131 -7.48 -1.60 -6.99
N GLY A 132 -7.29 -1.25 -5.71
CA GLY A 132 -8.23 -1.57 -4.63
C GLY A 132 -8.65 -3.05 -4.56
N PRO A 133 -9.94 -3.34 -4.33
CA PRO A 133 -10.43 -4.71 -4.20
C PRO A 133 -10.29 -5.55 -5.48
N ASN A 134 -10.06 -4.93 -6.64
CA ASN A 134 -9.93 -5.67 -7.91
C ASN A 134 -8.63 -6.48 -7.95
N ASN A 135 -7.50 -5.89 -7.58
CA ASN A 135 -6.25 -6.66 -7.55
C ASN A 135 -6.26 -7.70 -6.43
N THR A 136 -6.85 -7.38 -5.27
CA THR A 136 -7.09 -8.37 -4.21
C THR A 136 -7.85 -9.58 -4.76
N LYS A 137 -8.94 -9.34 -5.51
CA LYS A 137 -9.72 -10.39 -6.19
C LYS A 137 -8.86 -11.20 -7.15
N LEU A 138 -8.09 -10.55 -8.03
CA LEU A 138 -7.24 -11.25 -9.01
C LEU A 138 -6.23 -12.20 -8.34
N ILE A 139 -5.59 -11.75 -7.25
CA ILE A 139 -4.63 -12.55 -6.49
C ILE A 139 -5.29 -13.78 -5.87
N VAL A 140 -6.38 -13.59 -5.12
CA VAL A 140 -7.03 -14.71 -4.41
C VAL A 140 -7.76 -15.66 -5.36
N SER A 141 -8.33 -15.17 -6.47
CA SER A 141 -8.90 -16.02 -7.52
C SER A 141 -7.84 -16.86 -8.24
N SER A 142 -6.57 -16.43 -8.20
CA SER A 142 -5.42 -17.18 -8.74
C SER A 142 -4.82 -18.16 -7.71
N GLY A 143 -5.43 -18.29 -6.52
CA GLY A 143 -5.04 -19.25 -5.49
C GLY A 143 -3.98 -18.77 -4.51
N TYR A 144 -3.53 -17.52 -4.61
CA TYR A 144 -2.54 -16.95 -3.70
C TYR A 144 -3.17 -16.39 -2.44
N ARG A 145 -2.42 -16.46 -1.34
CA ARG A 145 -2.73 -15.71 -0.13
C ARG A 145 -2.37 -14.24 -0.32
N ALA A 146 -3.19 -13.34 0.22
CA ALA A 146 -3.02 -11.90 0.06
C ALA A 146 -2.86 -11.16 1.40
N ILE A 147 -1.95 -10.19 1.43
CA ILE A 147 -1.92 -9.10 2.42
C ILE A 147 -2.44 -7.84 1.72
N VAL A 148 -3.46 -7.19 2.27
CA VAL A 148 -4.06 -6.03 1.61
C VAL A 148 -3.46 -4.73 2.13
N SER A 149 -2.79 -4.00 1.23
CA SER A 149 -2.19 -2.67 1.46
C SER A 149 -2.62 -1.67 0.40
N SER A 150 -3.86 -1.76 -0.10
CA SER A 150 -4.37 -0.88 -1.16
C SER A 150 -4.11 0.61 -0.87
N SER A 151 -3.41 1.28 -1.77
CA SER A 151 -3.04 2.70 -1.67
C SER A 151 -4.24 3.65 -1.62
N GLU A 152 -5.40 3.22 -2.15
CA GLU A 152 -6.66 3.95 -2.06
C GLU A 152 -7.15 4.12 -0.61
N PHE A 153 -6.75 3.21 0.28
CA PHE A 153 -7.23 3.14 1.66
C PHE A 153 -6.13 3.17 2.72
N TYR A 154 -5.00 2.52 2.50
CA TYR A 154 -4.04 2.12 3.54
C TYR A 154 -2.64 2.75 3.44
N TYR A 155 -2.39 3.61 2.44
CA TYR A 155 -1.14 4.38 2.38
C TYR A 155 -1.24 5.66 3.24
N LEU A 156 -0.36 5.79 4.22
CA LEU A 156 -0.40 6.84 5.24
C LEU A 156 0.39 8.09 4.85
N ASP A 157 1.27 7.99 3.86
CA ASP A 157 2.11 9.04 3.27
C ASP A 157 1.36 9.95 2.27
N CYS A 158 0.24 9.48 1.72
CA CYS A 158 -0.51 10.22 0.70
C CYS A 158 -1.03 11.57 1.19
N GLY A 159 -1.17 12.52 0.25
CA GLY A 159 -1.82 13.82 0.49
C GLY A 159 -0.92 14.89 1.11
N HIS A 160 0.39 14.64 1.15
CA HIS A 160 1.41 15.64 1.55
C HIS A 160 2.07 16.36 0.37
N GLY A 161 1.53 16.16 -0.84
CA GLY A 161 2.06 16.65 -2.09
C GLY A 161 3.27 15.89 -2.60
N GLY A 162 3.83 16.33 -3.73
CA GLY A 162 5.04 15.73 -4.30
C GLY A 162 6.31 16.23 -3.59
N PHE A 163 7.30 15.35 -3.43
CA PHE A 163 8.58 15.71 -2.79
C PHE A 163 9.65 16.21 -3.79
N VAL A 164 9.41 16.02 -5.09
CA VAL A 164 10.35 16.42 -6.15
C VAL A 164 10.48 17.95 -6.23
N GLY A 165 11.69 18.43 -6.52
CA GLY A 165 11.99 19.85 -6.67
C GLY A 165 11.95 20.32 -8.13
N ASN A 166 11.86 21.64 -8.33
CA ASN A 166 11.78 22.28 -9.65
C ASN A 166 10.66 21.70 -10.53
N ASP A 167 9.46 21.61 -9.95
CA ASP A 167 8.30 20.99 -10.55
C ASP A 167 7.32 22.07 -11.05
N SER A 168 7.25 22.23 -12.38
CA SER A 168 6.43 23.25 -13.03
C SER A 168 4.92 22.98 -12.93
N GLN A 169 4.51 21.82 -12.41
CA GLN A 169 3.09 21.55 -12.16
C GLN A 169 2.49 22.54 -11.12
N TYR A 170 3.34 23.20 -10.33
CA TYR A 170 2.93 24.20 -9.33
C TYR A 170 2.97 25.65 -9.85
N ASP A 171 3.41 25.90 -11.08
CA ASP A 171 3.46 27.24 -11.69
C ASP A 171 2.08 27.87 -12.02
N PRO A 172 1.00 27.11 -12.36
CA PRO A 172 -0.27 27.71 -12.76
C PRO A 172 -0.92 28.60 -11.67
N PRO A 173 -1.65 29.67 -12.05
CA PRO A 173 -2.26 30.58 -11.08
C PRO A 173 -3.38 29.90 -10.25
N PRO A 174 -3.71 30.42 -9.05
CA PRO A 174 -4.71 29.82 -8.14
C PRO A 174 -6.11 29.64 -8.75
N THR A 175 -6.44 30.40 -9.81
CA THR A 175 -7.73 30.35 -10.52
C THR A 175 -7.90 29.11 -11.39
N SER A 176 -6.86 28.29 -11.56
CA SER A 176 -6.86 27.09 -12.41
C SER A 176 -7.62 25.90 -11.83
N GLY A 177 -8.19 26.03 -10.62
CA GLY A 177 -8.84 24.93 -9.92
C GLY A 177 -7.80 23.95 -9.36
N GLY A 178 -7.23 24.26 -8.19
CA GLY A 178 -6.30 23.39 -7.46
C GLY A 178 -6.97 22.16 -6.84
N GLY A 179 -7.69 21.38 -7.65
CA GLY A 179 -8.45 20.19 -7.24
C GLY A 179 -7.77 18.85 -7.52
N GLY A 180 -6.47 18.86 -7.83
CA GLY A 180 -5.67 17.65 -8.02
C GLY A 180 -5.09 17.11 -6.72
N ASN A 181 -4.28 16.05 -6.81
CA ASN A 181 -3.69 15.38 -5.64
C ASN A 181 -2.49 16.15 -5.03
N GLY A 182 -2.27 17.40 -5.43
CA GLY A 182 -1.18 18.26 -4.95
C GLY A 182 0.22 17.73 -5.25
N GLY A 183 0.37 16.85 -6.26
CA GLY A 183 1.62 16.16 -6.60
C GLY A 183 1.86 14.84 -5.86
N SER A 184 1.02 14.47 -4.90
CA SER A 184 1.06 13.14 -4.28
C SER A 184 0.32 12.15 -5.19
N TRP A 185 1.02 11.16 -5.76
CA TRP A 185 0.41 10.24 -6.74
C TRP A 185 -0.82 9.50 -6.17
N CYS A 186 -0.75 9.09 -4.90
CA CYS A 186 -1.81 8.39 -4.19
C CYS A 186 -2.73 9.32 -3.38
N GLY A 187 -2.69 10.65 -3.60
CA GLY A 187 -3.60 11.58 -2.93
C GLY A 187 -5.09 11.25 -3.18
N PRO A 188 -6.02 11.73 -2.33
CA PRO A 188 -5.80 12.61 -1.18
C PRO A 188 -5.30 11.86 0.07
N PHE A 189 -5.08 12.61 1.16
CA PHE A 189 -4.78 12.06 2.48
C PHE A 189 -5.84 11.06 2.93
N LYS A 190 -5.41 9.89 3.41
CA LYS A 190 -6.33 8.84 3.91
C LYS A 190 -6.69 9.14 5.36
N THR A 191 -7.95 9.56 5.57
CA THR A 191 -8.48 9.78 6.91
C THR A 191 -8.66 8.46 7.65
N TRP A 192 -8.79 8.52 8.98
CA TRP A 192 -9.16 7.34 9.76
C TRP A 192 -10.50 6.74 9.29
N GLN A 193 -11.43 7.56 8.80
CA GLN A 193 -12.73 7.11 8.28
C GLN A 193 -12.56 6.34 6.96
N THR A 194 -11.68 6.80 6.08
CA THR A 194 -11.35 6.11 4.82
C THR A 194 -10.82 4.71 5.12
N ILE A 195 -9.85 4.60 6.04
CA ILE A 195 -9.26 3.34 6.50
C ILE A 195 -10.34 2.46 7.15
N TYR A 196 -11.11 3.01 8.10
CA TYR A 196 -12.11 2.27 8.86
C TYR A 196 -13.25 1.75 7.97
N ASN A 197 -13.60 2.48 6.91
CA ASN A 197 -14.74 2.14 6.08
C ASN A 197 -14.44 0.99 5.11
N TYR A 198 -13.17 0.78 4.75
CA TYR A 198 -12.81 -0.24 3.76
C TYR A 198 -13.24 -1.64 4.22
N ASP A 199 -13.86 -2.38 3.30
CA ASP A 199 -14.28 -3.76 3.50
C ASP A 199 -13.29 -4.64 2.74
N ILE A 200 -12.30 -5.19 3.46
CA ILE A 200 -11.19 -5.93 2.88
C ILE A 200 -11.65 -7.19 2.11
N ALA A 201 -12.86 -7.67 2.36
CA ALA A 201 -13.47 -8.82 1.68
C ALA A 201 -14.45 -8.42 0.57
N TYR A 202 -14.53 -7.14 0.21
CA TYR A 202 -15.45 -6.65 -0.81
C TYR A 202 -15.24 -7.35 -2.16
N GLY A 203 -16.32 -7.90 -2.72
CA GLY A 203 -16.29 -8.60 -4.02
C GLY A 203 -15.71 -10.02 -3.97
N LEU A 204 -15.35 -10.53 -2.79
CA LEU A 204 -14.78 -11.87 -2.62
C LEU A 204 -15.87 -12.90 -2.26
N THR A 205 -15.71 -14.13 -2.74
CA THR A 205 -16.48 -15.29 -2.29
C THR A 205 -15.96 -15.78 -0.92
N PRO A 206 -16.74 -16.57 -0.16
CA PRO A 206 -16.26 -17.10 1.12
C PRO A 206 -14.99 -17.96 1.04
N ALA A 207 -14.70 -18.58 -0.11
CA ALA A 207 -13.46 -19.33 -0.31
C ALA A 207 -12.27 -18.39 -0.52
N GLU A 208 -12.45 -17.34 -1.32
CA GLU A 208 -11.44 -16.31 -1.58
C GLU A 208 -11.14 -15.46 -0.35
N THR A 209 -12.15 -15.14 0.47
CA THR A 209 -11.96 -14.42 1.73
C THR A 209 -10.99 -15.15 2.66
N LYS A 210 -10.94 -16.49 2.63
CA LYS A 210 -9.99 -17.28 3.45
C LYS A 210 -8.54 -17.13 3.01
N LEU A 211 -8.30 -16.67 1.79
CA LEU A 211 -6.95 -16.41 1.28
C LEU A 211 -6.45 -15.01 1.65
N VAL A 212 -7.34 -14.10 2.08
CA VAL A 212 -6.94 -12.81 2.64
C VAL A 212 -6.46 -13.01 4.07
N LEU A 213 -5.16 -12.80 4.31
CA LEU A 213 -4.53 -13.00 5.62
C LEU A 213 -4.79 -11.84 6.59
N GLY A 214 -5.02 -10.65 6.04
CA GLY A 214 -5.17 -9.41 6.77
C GLY A 214 -4.78 -8.22 5.90
N GLY A 215 -4.56 -7.08 6.53
CA GLY A 215 -4.10 -5.88 5.87
C GLY A 215 -2.97 -5.19 6.63
N GLU A 216 -2.25 -4.35 5.92
CA GLU A 216 -1.14 -3.57 6.45
C GLU A 216 -1.24 -2.13 5.93
N VAL A 217 -1.15 -1.17 6.84
CA VAL A 217 -0.97 0.24 6.46
C VAL A 217 0.50 0.47 6.13
N ALA A 218 0.75 1.07 4.97
CA ALA A 218 2.10 1.44 4.57
C ALA A 218 2.35 2.91 4.91
N LEU A 219 3.52 3.20 5.48
CA LEU A 219 4.03 4.57 5.58
C LEU A 219 5.34 4.64 4.79
N TRP A 220 5.22 5.01 3.51
CA TRP A 220 6.38 5.38 2.73
C TRP A 220 7.02 6.65 3.31
N SER A 221 8.34 6.76 3.15
CA SER A 221 9.18 7.60 4.01
C SER A 221 9.95 8.67 3.25
N GLU A 222 9.54 9.01 2.03
CA GLU A 222 10.10 10.12 1.24
C GLU A 222 9.96 11.45 2.01
N GLN A 223 8.86 11.59 2.74
CA GLN A 223 8.57 12.75 3.60
C GLN A 223 8.21 12.33 5.04
N ALA A 224 8.76 11.21 5.51
CA ALA A 224 8.58 10.76 6.88
C ALA A 224 9.91 10.35 7.53
N ASP A 225 10.16 10.88 8.71
CA ASP A 225 11.31 10.57 9.54
C ASP A 225 10.85 10.50 11.01
N PRO A 226 11.76 10.30 11.99
CA PRO A 226 11.38 10.28 13.41
C PRO A 226 10.63 11.52 13.90
N THR A 227 10.71 12.67 13.22
CA THR A 227 10.01 13.89 13.64
C THR A 227 8.50 13.77 13.44
N VAL A 228 8.05 13.04 12.42
CA VAL A 228 6.63 12.89 12.04
C VAL A 228 6.10 11.46 12.11
N LEU A 229 6.94 10.46 12.37
CA LEU A 229 6.56 9.04 12.42
C LEU A 229 5.27 8.77 13.22
N ASP A 230 5.23 9.23 14.48
CA ASP A 230 4.09 9.00 15.36
C ASP A 230 2.78 9.62 14.83
N VAL A 231 2.84 10.87 14.35
CA VAL A 231 1.65 11.60 13.87
C VAL A 231 1.16 11.03 12.54
N ARG A 232 2.03 10.43 11.73
CA ARG A 232 1.64 9.77 10.49
C ARG A 232 0.96 8.43 10.77
N ILE A 233 1.49 7.63 11.69
CA ILE A 233 0.93 6.31 12.00
C ILE A 233 -0.35 6.44 12.85
N TRP A 234 -0.32 7.25 13.90
CA TRP A 234 -1.34 7.27 14.93
C TRP A 234 -2.19 8.55 14.88
N PRO A 235 -3.52 8.43 15.03
CA PRO A 235 -4.29 7.23 15.39
C PRO A 235 -4.84 6.44 14.19
N ARG A 236 -4.49 6.80 12.95
CA ARG A 236 -5.04 6.20 11.72
C ARG A 236 -4.85 4.68 11.66
N ALA A 237 -3.68 4.16 12.04
CA ALA A 237 -3.43 2.72 12.11
C ALA A 237 -4.33 2.00 13.13
N SER A 238 -4.82 2.69 14.17
CA SER A 238 -5.78 2.11 15.13
C SER A 238 -7.15 1.87 14.51
N ALA A 239 -7.53 2.67 13.50
CA ALA A 239 -8.76 2.43 12.75
C ALA A 239 -8.69 1.08 12.02
N MET A 240 -7.58 0.80 11.32
CA MET A 240 -7.36 -0.51 10.68
C MET A 240 -7.29 -1.64 11.72
N ALA A 241 -6.65 -1.39 12.87
CA ALA A 241 -6.56 -2.40 13.93
C ALA A 241 -7.96 -2.86 14.38
N GLU A 242 -8.91 -1.94 14.59
CA GLU A 242 -10.29 -2.30 14.97
C GLU A 242 -11.01 -3.06 13.84
N THR A 243 -10.84 -2.65 12.57
CA THR A 243 -11.50 -3.30 11.44
C THR A 243 -11.01 -4.72 11.20
N LEU A 244 -9.71 -4.98 11.34
CA LEU A 244 -9.12 -6.31 11.17
C LEU A 244 -9.33 -7.20 12.40
N TRP A 245 -9.51 -6.61 13.59
CA TRP A 245 -9.74 -7.36 14.82
C TRP A 245 -11.20 -7.78 15.01
N SER A 246 -12.14 -6.84 14.82
CA SER A 246 -13.56 -7.05 15.15
C SER A 246 -14.54 -6.62 14.05
N GLY A 247 -14.03 -6.21 12.89
CA GLY A 247 -14.85 -5.68 11.81
C GLY A 247 -15.30 -4.23 12.04
N ASN A 248 -15.85 -3.64 10.98
CA ASN A 248 -16.40 -2.28 10.97
C ASN A 248 -17.94 -2.26 10.95
N ARG A 249 -18.59 -3.37 11.31
CA ARG A 249 -20.04 -3.54 11.33
C ARG A 249 -20.53 -3.86 12.75
N ASP A 250 -21.75 -3.43 13.06
CA ASP A 250 -22.47 -3.81 14.28
C ASP A 250 -23.15 -5.20 14.14
N GLU A 251 -23.86 -5.63 15.17
CA GLU A 251 -24.59 -6.90 15.21
C GLU A 251 -25.68 -7.01 14.13
N SER A 252 -26.16 -5.87 13.62
CA SER A 252 -27.14 -5.80 12.52
C SER A 252 -26.49 -5.81 11.13
N GLY A 253 -25.15 -5.81 11.06
CA GLY A 253 -24.38 -5.76 9.82
C GLY A 253 -24.22 -4.36 9.23
N LYS A 254 -24.67 -3.31 9.94
CA LYS A 254 -24.54 -1.92 9.50
C LYS A 254 -23.16 -1.37 9.84
N LYS A 255 -22.59 -0.52 8.98
CA LYS A 255 -21.31 0.15 9.24
C LYS A 255 -21.44 1.03 10.49
N ARG A 256 -20.54 0.84 11.45
CA ARG A 256 -20.55 1.52 12.76
C ARG A 256 -19.48 2.61 12.91
N TYR A 257 -19.11 3.25 11.81
CA TYR A 257 -18.07 4.30 11.83
C TYR A 257 -18.45 5.49 12.72
N ALA A 258 -19.74 5.80 12.86
CA ALA A 258 -20.21 6.91 13.69
C ALA A 258 -19.82 6.74 15.17
N GLU A 259 -19.90 5.52 15.69
CA GLU A 259 -19.52 5.19 17.07
C GLU A 259 -18.00 5.05 17.25
N ALA A 260 -17.29 4.71 16.17
CA ALA A 260 -15.85 4.51 16.22
C ALA A 260 -15.10 5.82 16.55
N MET A 261 -15.70 6.99 16.25
CA MET A 261 -15.05 8.28 16.48
C MET A 261 -14.81 8.55 17.98
N ASP A 262 -15.80 8.31 18.83
CA ASP A 262 -15.67 8.54 20.27
C ASP A 262 -14.65 7.58 20.91
N ARG A 263 -14.66 6.30 20.48
CA ARG A 263 -13.66 5.30 20.91
C ARG A 263 -12.24 5.70 20.47
N LEU A 264 -12.10 6.18 19.23
CA LEU A 264 -10.81 6.58 18.69
C LEU A 264 -10.26 7.84 19.38
N HIS A 265 -11.13 8.78 19.78
CA HIS A 265 -10.74 9.92 20.60
C HIS A 265 -10.19 9.51 21.96
N GLU A 266 -10.89 8.61 22.65
CA GLU A 266 -10.42 8.07 23.93
C GLU A 266 -9.07 7.34 23.76
N TRP A 267 -8.97 6.50 22.73
CA TRP A 267 -7.75 5.76 22.42
C TRP A 267 -6.57 6.68 22.12
N ARG A 268 -6.79 7.72 21.31
CA ARG A 268 -5.79 8.75 21.02
C ARG A 268 -5.36 9.49 22.29
N HIS A 269 -6.29 9.81 23.20
CA HIS A 269 -5.94 10.41 24.48
C HIS A 269 -5.04 9.49 25.33
N ARG A 270 -5.34 8.19 25.37
CA ARG A 270 -4.50 7.19 26.05
C ARG A 270 -3.10 7.09 25.44
N MET A 271 -2.98 7.13 24.11
CA MET A 271 -1.69 7.14 23.40
C MET A 271 -0.84 8.36 23.78
N VAL A 272 -1.43 9.55 23.75
CA VAL A 272 -0.72 10.79 24.11
C VAL A 272 -0.27 10.76 25.58
N ASN A 273 -1.12 10.27 26.49
CA ASN A 273 -0.73 10.11 27.90
C ASN A 273 0.40 9.08 28.12
N LYS A 274 0.67 8.22 27.14
CA LYS A 274 1.78 7.26 27.12
C LYS A 274 3.02 7.77 26.37
N GLY A 275 3.01 9.02 25.90
CA GLY A 275 4.14 9.63 25.19
C GLY A 275 4.15 9.41 23.67
N ILE A 276 3.14 8.75 23.11
CA ILE A 276 2.99 8.62 21.65
C ILE A 276 2.42 9.92 21.10
N ARG A 277 3.11 10.57 20.15
CA ARG A 277 2.66 11.84 19.56
C ARG A 277 1.59 11.61 18.50
N ALA A 278 0.43 11.08 18.89
CA ALA A 278 -0.68 10.82 17.97
C ALA A 278 -1.37 12.11 17.48
N GLU A 279 -1.70 12.16 16.19
CA GLU A 279 -2.36 13.30 15.55
C GLU A 279 -3.74 13.60 16.19
N PRO A 280 -4.12 14.89 16.36
CA PRO A 280 -5.49 15.24 16.75
C PRO A 280 -6.48 14.98 15.60
N LEU A 281 -7.64 14.41 15.93
CA LEU A 281 -8.67 14.07 14.93
C LEU A 281 -9.74 15.16 14.72
N GLN A 282 -10.06 15.90 15.79
CA GLN A 282 -11.05 16.97 15.79
C GLN A 282 -10.66 18.05 16.80
N PRO A 283 -11.24 19.26 16.71
CA PRO A 283 -11.18 20.24 17.77
C PRO A 283 -11.62 19.65 19.11
N LEU A 284 -10.97 20.06 20.21
CA LEU A 284 -11.32 19.62 21.58
C LEU A 284 -12.79 19.86 21.92
N TRP A 285 -13.42 20.87 21.32
CA TRP A 285 -14.85 21.13 21.50
C TRP A 285 -15.72 19.94 21.06
N CYS A 286 -15.38 19.25 19.97
CA CYS A 286 -16.13 18.08 19.51
C CYS A 286 -16.08 16.93 20.52
N ILE A 287 -14.91 16.73 21.14
CA ILE A 287 -14.70 15.72 22.17
C ILE A 287 -15.53 16.05 23.43
N LYS A 288 -15.64 17.33 23.77
CA LYS A 288 -16.44 17.81 24.91
C LYS A 288 -17.93 17.89 24.64
N ASN A 289 -18.35 17.86 23.37
CA ASN A 289 -19.74 17.96 22.94
C ASN A 289 -20.05 16.85 21.91
N PRO A 290 -20.17 15.59 22.35
CA PRO A 290 -20.35 14.44 21.45
C PRO A 290 -21.54 14.63 20.51
N GLY A 291 -21.38 14.22 19.26
CA GLY A 291 -22.41 14.31 18.21
C GLY A 291 -22.54 15.69 17.55
N MET A 292 -22.08 16.77 18.17
CA MET A 292 -22.25 18.14 17.64
C MET A 292 -21.33 18.48 16.46
N CYS A 293 -20.36 17.62 16.15
CA CYS A 293 -19.48 17.73 14.99
C CYS A 293 -19.79 16.67 13.91
N ASN A 294 -20.91 15.96 14.02
CA ASN A 294 -21.30 14.96 13.05
C ASN A 294 -21.91 15.62 11.81
N THR A 295 -21.47 15.18 10.63
CA THR A 295 -22.05 15.57 9.34
C THR A 295 -22.66 14.35 8.67
N VAL A 296 -23.88 14.47 8.16
CA VAL A 296 -24.56 13.41 7.41
C VAL A 296 -24.90 13.97 6.03
N HIS A 297 -24.41 13.31 4.98
CA HIS A 297 -24.71 13.69 3.61
C HIS A 297 -25.91 12.88 3.07
N PRO A 298 -26.91 13.51 2.45
CA PRO A 298 -28.14 12.83 2.02
C PRO A 298 -27.96 11.65 1.06
N SER A 299 -26.81 11.54 0.39
CA SER A 299 -26.52 10.50 -0.61
C SER A 299 -26.20 9.12 -0.03
N THR A 300 -26.14 8.96 1.31
CA THR A 300 -25.84 7.68 1.98
C THR A 300 -27.01 7.10 2.78
N LEU A 301 -28.25 7.55 2.54
CA LEU A 301 -29.46 6.89 3.05
C LEU A 301 -29.69 5.55 2.33
N ILE A 302 -28.94 4.52 2.73
CA ILE A 302 -29.53 3.19 2.85
C ILE A 302 -30.57 3.32 3.95
N SER A 303 -31.84 3.45 3.55
CA SER A 303 -33.07 3.34 4.34
C SER A 303 -32.87 3.32 5.86
N VAL A 304 -32.80 4.49 6.47
CA VAL A 304 -33.16 4.64 7.88
C VAL A 304 -34.58 5.19 7.85
N GLY A 305 -35.54 4.34 8.21
CA GLY A 305 -36.95 4.71 8.28
C GLY A 305 -37.13 5.97 9.12
N PHE A 306 -37.84 6.94 8.54
CA PHE A 306 -38.38 8.08 9.25
C PHE A 306 -39.23 7.57 10.42
N PHE A 307 -38.78 7.79 11.66
CA PHE A 307 -39.71 8.03 12.76
C PHE A 307 -39.81 9.54 12.93
N ALA A 308 -40.92 10.07 12.44
CA ALA A 308 -41.34 11.43 12.72
C ALA A 308 -41.85 11.47 14.16
N ASP A 309 -41.13 12.13 15.06
CA ASP A 309 -41.67 12.52 16.36
C ASP A 309 -42.23 13.94 16.29
N LEU A 310 -43.56 13.97 16.22
CA LEU A 310 -44.45 14.67 17.15
C LEU A 310 -43.96 16.03 17.69
N VAL A 311 -44.39 17.10 17.02
CA VAL A 311 -44.50 18.43 17.65
C VAL A 311 -45.65 18.39 18.65
N ILE A 312 -45.33 18.50 19.94
CA ILE A 312 -46.29 18.93 20.95
C ILE A 312 -46.29 20.46 20.96
N LEU A 313 -47.39 21.04 20.47
CA LEU A 313 -47.98 22.29 20.93
C LEU A 313 -49.47 22.03 21.17
#